data_AF-A0A8T3ZUS2-F1
#
_entry.id   AF-A0A8T3ZUS2-F1
#
_cell.length_a   1.000
_cell.length_b   1.000
_cell.length_c   1.000
_cell.angle_alpha   90.00
_cell.angle_beta   90.00
_cell.angle_gamma   90.00
#
_symmetry.space_group_name_H-M   'P 1'
#
loop_
_entity.id
_entity.type
_entity.pdbx_description
1 polymer ?
#
loop_
_entity_poly.entity_id
_entity_poly.type
_entity_poly.pdbx_seq_one_letter_code
_entity_poly.pdbx_strand_id
1 'polypeptide(L)'
;MSFTEKIFYLAGLISGDGHLEGGRNRIDIRIADECFAKNIANEFAYFQPCLDFGHKRVGITSKELVWNLENYFELPKGNKSRIIRIPEIVLSATESECAAYLAGWFDAEGSLSLSKRTKIGPYPSISFCVCNEEVCFRIGKLLT
;
A
#
# COMPACT_ATOMS: atom_id res chain seq x y z
N MET A 1 -10.99 -11.75 -2.43
CA MET A 1 -10.39 -10.68 -3.23
C MET A 1 -10.07 -11.24 -4.61
N SER A 2 -10.56 -10.61 -5.67
CA SER A 2 -10.24 -10.98 -7.06
C SER A 2 -8.74 -10.76 -7.35
N PHE A 3 -8.21 -11.34 -8.43
CA PHE A 3 -6.80 -11.11 -8.78
C PHE A 3 -6.49 -9.63 -8.98
N THR A 4 -7.39 -8.90 -9.66
CA THR A 4 -7.26 -7.46 -9.88
C THR A 4 -7.24 -6.70 -8.56
N GLU A 5 -8.20 -6.97 -7.66
CA GLU A 5 -8.23 -6.34 -6.33
C GLU A 5 -6.95 -6.63 -5.53
N LYS A 6 -6.36 -7.83 -5.64
CA LYS A 6 -5.08 -8.14 -4.99
C LYS A 6 -3.94 -7.25 -5.52
N ILE A 7 -3.91 -6.96 -6.82
CA ILE A 7 -2.92 -6.04 -7.40
C ILE A 7 -3.15 -4.61 -6.91
N PHE A 8 -4.41 -4.16 -6.83
CA PHE A 8 -4.74 -2.85 -6.26
C PHE A 8 -4.32 -2.75 -4.78
N TYR A 9 -4.61 -3.78 -3.99
CA TYR A 9 -4.14 -3.88 -2.60
C TYR A 9 -2.61 -3.81 -2.51
N LEU A 10 -1.90 -4.57 -3.34
CA LEU A 10 -0.44 -4.52 -3.38
C LEU A 10 0.08 -3.13 -3.76
N ALA A 11 -0.55 -2.46 -4.73
CA ALA A 11 -0.19 -1.10 -5.12
C ALA A 11 -0.38 -0.10 -3.97
N GLY A 12 -1.46 -0.22 -3.20
CA GLY A 12 -1.71 0.57 -2.00
C GLY A 12 -0.65 0.35 -0.92
N LEU A 13 -0.37 -0.92 -0.61
CA LEU A 13 0.65 -1.32 0.35
C LEU A 13 2.04 -0.82 -0.04
N ILE A 14 2.36 -0.91 -1.33
CA ILE A 14 3.62 -0.38 -1.85
C ILE A 14 3.67 1.14 -1.75
N SER A 15 2.55 1.82 -1.94
CA SER A 15 2.53 3.29 -1.98
C SER A 15 2.91 3.91 -0.63
N GLY A 16 2.55 3.27 0.49
CA GLY A 16 3.03 3.63 1.82
C GLY A 16 4.45 3.12 2.10
N ASP A 17 4.57 1.85 2.46
CA ASP A 17 5.79 1.27 3.03
C ASP A 17 6.67 0.48 2.03
N GLY A 18 6.31 0.49 0.75
CA GLY A 18 7.04 -0.23 -0.29
C GLY A 18 8.14 0.57 -0.96
N HIS A 19 8.98 -0.14 -1.71
CA HIS A 19 10.02 0.42 -2.55
C HIS A 19 10.08 -0.34 -3.87
N LEU A 20 10.10 0.40 -4.98
CA LEU A 20 10.35 -0.17 -6.32
C LEU A 20 11.81 0.07 -6.68
N GLU A 21 12.59 -1.02 -6.77
CA GLU A 21 13.98 -0.99 -7.19
C GLU A 21 14.08 -1.04 -8.72
N GLY A 22 14.38 0.11 -9.34
CA GLY A 22 14.46 0.24 -10.80
C GLY A 22 15.52 -0.64 -11.48
N GLY A 23 16.62 -0.96 -10.79
CA GLY A 23 17.72 -1.74 -11.36
C GLY A 23 17.56 -3.26 -11.24
N ARG A 24 16.68 -3.73 -10.34
CA ARG A 24 16.55 -5.17 -10.01
C ARG A 24 15.17 -5.75 -10.30
N ASN A 25 14.23 -4.94 -10.80
CA ASN A 25 12.84 -5.36 -10.99
C ASN A 25 12.27 -5.98 -9.71
N ARG A 26 12.59 -5.35 -8.58
CA ARG A 26 12.29 -5.83 -7.25
C ARG A 26 11.40 -4.85 -6.53
N ILE A 27 10.42 -5.40 -5.82
CA ILE A 27 9.57 -4.72 -4.87
C ILE A 27 10.05 -5.13 -3.49
N ASP A 28 10.29 -4.17 -2.61
CA ASP A 28 10.57 -4.42 -1.21
C ASP A 28 9.53 -3.72 -0.35
N ILE A 29 8.83 -4.48 0.49
CA ILE A 29 7.83 -3.95 1.42
C ILE A 29 8.35 -4.14 2.82
N ARG A 30 8.46 -3.06 3.60
CA ARG A 30 8.86 -3.17 5.01
C ARG A 30 7.65 -3.59 5.84
N ILE A 31 7.77 -4.71 6.52
CA ILE A 31 6.72 -5.24 7.38
C ILE A 31 7.37 -5.77 8.65
N ALA A 32 7.07 -5.10 9.78
CA ALA A 32 7.63 -5.48 11.07
C ALA A 32 6.92 -6.67 11.72
N ASP A 33 5.63 -6.86 11.42
CA ASP A 33 4.83 -7.98 11.90
C ASP A 33 5.07 -9.22 11.02
N GLU A 34 5.68 -10.27 11.61
CA GLU A 34 6.01 -11.48 10.86
C GLU A 34 4.78 -12.27 10.40
N CYS A 35 3.68 -12.24 11.16
CA CYS A 35 2.44 -12.92 10.80
C CYS A 35 1.82 -12.23 9.60
N PHE A 36 1.79 -10.90 9.62
CA PHE A 36 1.32 -10.11 8.49
C PHE A 36 2.22 -10.31 7.26
N ALA A 37 3.54 -10.30 7.43
CA ALA A 37 4.48 -10.58 6.34
C ALA A 37 4.26 -11.97 5.70
N LYS A 38 4.02 -13.00 6.51
CA LYS A 38 3.67 -14.36 6.03
C LYS A 38 2.34 -14.37 5.30
N ASN A 39 1.33 -13.65 5.79
CA ASN A 39 0.03 -13.55 5.12
C ASN A 39 0.16 -12.89 3.75
N ILE A 40 0.91 -11.79 3.65
CA ILE A 40 1.22 -11.16 2.36
C ILE A 40 1.97 -12.13 1.44
N ALA A 41 3.00 -12.82 1.94
CA ALA A 41 3.73 -13.78 1.12
C ALA A 41 2.85 -14.93 0.60
N ASN A 42 1.93 -15.43 1.42
CA ASN A 42 0.98 -16.47 1.02
C ASN A 42 -0.03 -15.94 -0.01
N GLU A 43 -0.56 -14.74 0.20
CA GLU A 43 -1.54 -14.10 -0.70
C GLU A 43 -0.97 -13.87 -2.10
N PHE A 44 0.33 -13.58 -2.17
CA PHE A 44 1.09 -13.34 -3.40
C PHE A 44 2.04 -14.48 -3.77
N ALA A 45 1.79 -15.71 -3.31
CA ALA A 45 2.69 -16.86 -3.50
C ALA A 45 3.05 -17.15 -4.97
N TYR A 46 2.17 -16.79 -5.91
CA TYR A 46 2.39 -16.93 -7.34
C TYR A 46 3.56 -16.09 -7.88
N PHE A 47 3.93 -15.00 -7.18
CA PHE A 47 5.11 -14.21 -7.47
C PHE A 47 6.37 -14.66 -6.72
N GLN A 48 6.29 -15.79 -5.99
CA GLN A 48 7.39 -16.35 -5.21
C GLN A 48 8.08 -15.33 -4.28
N PRO A 49 7.32 -14.69 -3.37
CA PRO A 49 7.86 -13.69 -2.47
C PRO A 49 8.96 -14.27 -1.57
N CYS A 50 10.01 -13.48 -1.34
CA CYS A 50 11.09 -13.78 -0.42
C CYS A 50 10.83 -13.06 0.91
N LEU A 51 10.78 -13.82 2.00
CA LEU A 51 10.67 -13.29 3.35
C LEU A 51 12.07 -13.10 3.95
N ASP A 52 12.35 -11.88 4.39
CA ASP A 52 13.57 -11.52 5.07
C ASP A 52 13.23 -10.93 6.45
N PHE A 53 13.10 -11.81 7.44
CA PHE A 53 12.75 -11.42 8.80
C PHE A 53 13.87 -10.64 9.50
N GLY A 54 15.13 -10.86 9.10
CA GLY A 54 16.28 -10.11 9.63
C GLY A 54 16.19 -8.63 9.29
N HIS A 55 15.70 -8.31 8.09
CA HIS A 55 15.49 -6.93 7.64
C HIS A 55 14.04 -6.46 7.69
N LYS A 56 13.11 -7.30 8.21
CA LYS A 56 11.66 -7.03 8.31
C LYS A 56 11.05 -6.67 6.96
N ARG A 57 11.28 -7.52 5.94
CA ARG A 57 10.90 -7.23 4.55
C ARG A 57 10.25 -8.41 3.86
N VAL A 58 9.34 -8.09 2.95
CA VAL A 58 8.83 -8.98 1.92
C VAL A 58 9.31 -8.48 0.57
N GLY A 59 10.09 -9.30 -0.13
CA GLY A 59 10.64 -8.99 -1.44
C GLY A 59 9.91 -9.74 -2.56
N ILE A 60 9.54 -9.07 -3.64
CA ILE A 60 8.99 -9.71 -4.85
C ILE A 60 9.86 -9.32 -6.04
N THR A 61 10.39 -10.30 -6.79
CA THR A 61 11.17 -10.05 -8.01
C THR A 61 10.33 -10.42 -9.22
N SER A 62 9.83 -9.42 -9.93
CA SER A 62 9.04 -9.62 -11.15
C SER A 62 9.12 -8.39 -12.04
N LYS A 63 9.70 -8.56 -13.23
CA LYS A 63 9.82 -7.49 -14.23
C LYS A 63 8.46 -6.97 -14.68
N GLU A 64 7.55 -7.89 -14.96
CA GLU A 64 6.20 -7.55 -15.41
C GLU A 64 5.43 -6.80 -14.32
N LEU A 65 5.49 -7.27 -13.08
CA LEU A 65 4.80 -6.61 -11.98
C LEU A 65 5.37 -5.21 -11.70
N VAL A 66 6.69 -5.06 -11.66
CA VAL A 66 7.32 -3.74 -11.48
C VAL A 66 6.97 -2.81 -12.62
N TRP A 67 6.97 -3.30 -13.86
CA TRP A 67 6.57 -2.50 -15.01
C TRP A 67 5.10 -2.08 -14.91
N ASN A 68 4.20 -2.98 -14.51
CA ASN A 68 2.79 -2.66 -14.31
C ASN A 68 2.58 -1.63 -13.20
N LEU A 69 3.27 -1.77 -12.07
CA LEU A 69 3.19 -0.82 -10.96
C LEU A 69 3.72 0.56 -11.33
N GLU A 70 4.80 0.62 -12.13
CA GLU A 70 5.36 1.88 -12.61
C GLU A 70 4.47 2.55 -13.67
N ASN A 71 3.93 1.80 -14.63
CA ASN A 71 3.28 2.38 -15.82
C ASN A 71 1.75 2.46 -15.70
N TYR A 72 1.09 1.52 -15.03
CA TYR A 72 -0.36 1.56 -14.82
C TYR A 72 -0.74 2.25 -13.51
N PHE A 73 0.01 1.99 -12.44
CA PHE A 73 -0.21 2.63 -11.15
C PHE A 73 0.67 3.87 -10.94
N GLU A 74 1.48 4.25 -11.93
CA GLU A 74 2.31 5.47 -11.88
C GLU A 74 3.18 5.55 -10.61
N LEU A 75 3.55 4.40 -10.04
CA LEU A 75 4.27 4.37 -8.77
C LEU A 75 5.74 4.74 -8.99
N PRO A 76 6.24 5.81 -8.35
CA PRO A 76 7.61 6.23 -8.51
C PRO A 76 8.58 5.21 -7.90
N LYS A 77 9.71 5.02 -8.59
CA LYS A 77 10.89 4.32 -8.08
C LYS A 77 11.64 5.19 -7.08
N GLY A 78 12.37 4.57 -6.16
CA GLY A 78 13.25 5.30 -5.25
C GLY A 78 12.53 5.97 -4.06
N ASN A 79 13.11 7.05 -3.53
CA ASN A 79 12.54 7.78 -2.40
C ASN A 79 11.31 8.59 -2.86
N LYS A 80 10.14 8.11 -2.47
CA LYS A 80 8.85 8.59 -2.99
C LYS A 80 7.99 9.38 -2.02
N SER A 81 8.44 9.55 -0.78
CA SER A 81 7.68 10.22 0.29
C SER A 81 7.07 11.58 -0.12
N ARG A 82 7.76 12.34 -0.96
CA ARG A 82 7.31 13.68 -1.43
C ARG A 82 6.61 13.70 -2.78
N ILE A 83 6.68 12.61 -3.54
CA ILE A 83 6.20 12.55 -4.93
C ILE A 83 5.11 11.50 -5.16
N ILE A 84 4.89 10.61 -4.19
CA ILE A 84 3.80 9.63 -4.21
C ILE A 84 2.47 10.36 -4.37
N ARG A 85 1.60 9.83 -5.23
CA ARG A 85 0.24 10.32 -5.47
C ARG A 85 -0.68 9.11 -5.55
N ILE A 86 -1.97 9.33 -5.29
CA ILE A 86 -2.99 8.32 -5.58
C ILE A 86 -3.10 8.20 -7.09
N PRO A 87 -2.88 7.01 -7.68
CA PRO A 87 -2.85 6.83 -9.13
C PRO A 87 -4.21 7.14 -9.77
N GLU A 88 -4.21 7.72 -10.98
CA GLU A 88 -5.47 8.03 -11.70
C GLU A 88 -6.29 6.76 -11.96
N ILE A 89 -5.64 5.62 -12.23
CA ILE A 89 -6.34 4.34 -12.40
C ILE A 89 -7.18 3.98 -11.18
N VAL A 90 -6.72 4.32 -9.97
CA VAL A 90 -7.46 4.09 -8.72
C VAL A 90 -8.66 5.01 -8.64
N LEU A 91 -8.55 6.27 -9.07
CA LEU A 91 -9.68 7.21 -9.07
C LEU A 91 -10.79 6.80 -10.05
N SER A 92 -10.45 6.03 -11.10
CA SER A 92 -11.39 5.54 -12.10
C SER A 92 -11.82 4.07 -11.91
N ALA A 93 -11.32 3.40 -10.87
CA ALA A 93 -11.54 1.98 -10.65
C ALA A 93 -12.93 1.69 -10.06
N THR A 94 -13.30 0.42 -10.01
CA THR A 94 -14.52 0.00 -9.31
C THR A 94 -14.41 0.23 -7.81
N GLU A 95 -15.55 0.27 -7.11
CA GLU A 95 -15.57 0.46 -5.66
C GLU A 95 -14.74 -0.62 -4.93
N SER A 96 -14.79 -1.89 -5.37
CA SER A 96 -14.03 -2.97 -4.73
C SER A 96 -12.53 -2.84 -4.95
N GLU A 97 -12.09 -2.40 -6.14
CA GLU A 97 -10.68 -2.12 -6.45
C GLU A 97 -10.15 -0.91 -5.67
N CYS A 98 -10.95 0.17 -5.58
CA CYS A 98 -10.64 1.34 -4.76
C CYS A 98 -10.49 0.94 -3.28
N ALA A 99 -11.45 0.17 -2.77
CA ALA A 99 -11.42 -0.34 -1.39
C ALA A 99 -10.20 -1.22 -1.14
N ALA A 100 -9.82 -2.07 -2.12
CA ALA A 100 -8.62 -2.89 -2.02
C ALA A 100 -7.35 -2.04 -1.96
N TYR A 101 -7.22 -1.03 -2.81
CA TYR A 101 -6.08 -0.10 -2.76
C TYR A 101 -6.01 0.64 -1.42
N LEU A 102 -7.14 1.18 -0.95
CA LEU A 102 -7.19 1.87 0.34
C LEU A 102 -6.84 0.93 1.50
N ALA A 103 -7.29 -0.32 1.48
CA ALA A 103 -6.94 -1.31 2.49
C ALA A 103 -5.41 -1.52 2.54
N GLY A 104 -4.75 -1.68 1.38
CA GLY A 104 -3.30 -1.80 1.33
C GLY A 104 -2.59 -0.54 1.84
N TRP A 105 -3.10 0.64 1.49
CA TRP A 105 -2.57 1.91 1.99
C TRP A 105 -2.70 2.03 3.51
N PHE A 106 -3.85 1.68 4.07
CA PHE A 106 -4.08 1.73 5.51
C PHE A 106 -3.27 0.67 6.27
N ASP A 107 -3.05 -0.50 5.69
CA ASP A 107 -2.18 -1.50 6.32
C ASP A 107 -0.71 -1.06 6.37
N ALA A 108 -0.28 -0.18 5.45
CA ALA A 108 1.06 0.42 5.47
C ALA A 108 1.17 1.62 6.42
N GLU A 109 0.31 2.63 6.24
CA GLU A 109 0.46 3.96 6.89
C GLU A 109 -0.54 4.19 8.03
N GLY A 110 -1.55 3.33 8.15
CA GLY A 110 -2.66 3.51 9.07
C GLY A 110 -2.29 3.23 10.52
N SER A 111 -2.63 4.17 11.38
CA SER A 111 -2.58 4.01 12.83
C SER A 111 -3.98 4.13 13.41
N LEU A 112 -4.40 3.09 14.13
CA LEU A 112 -5.64 3.04 14.88
C LEU A 112 -5.42 3.62 16.28
N SER A 113 -6.20 4.63 16.62
CA SER A 113 -6.21 5.21 17.97
C SER A 113 -7.63 5.45 18.45
N LEU A 114 -7.84 5.33 19.76
CA LEU A 114 -9.10 5.74 20.39
C LEU A 114 -9.01 7.22 20.71
N SER A 115 -9.80 8.02 19.99
CA SER A 115 -9.85 9.46 20.24
C SER A 115 -10.69 9.75 21.47
N LYS A 116 -10.16 10.61 22.35
CA LYS A 116 -10.84 11.07 23.58
C LYS A 116 -11.69 12.33 23.34
N ARG A 117 -11.92 12.71 22.08
CA ARG A 117 -12.34 14.07 21.70
C ARG A 117 -13.82 14.41 21.94
N THR A 118 -14.62 13.58 22.63
CA THR A 118 -16.03 13.90 22.90
C THR A 118 -16.45 13.51 24.32
N LYS A 119 -17.47 14.21 24.84
CA LYS A 119 -18.19 13.88 26.09
C LYS A 119 -18.92 12.52 26.04
N ILE A 120 -18.83 11.80 24.92
CA ILE A 120 -19.65 10.62 24.56
C ILE A 120 -18.86 9.32 24.77
N GLY A 121 -17.54 9.40 25.02
CA GLY A 121 -16.67 8.25 25.25
C GLY A 121 -15.62 8.07 24.15
N PRO A 122 -14.70 7.09 24.31
CA PRO A 122 -13.67 6.84 23.32
C PRO A 122 -14.28 6.32 22.01
N TYR A 123 -13.86 6.88 20.88
CA TYR A 123 -14.28 6.42 19.55
C TYR A 123 -13.06 6.06 18.69
N PRO A 124 -13.15 5.01 17.86
CA PRO A 124 -12.06 4.62 16.99
C PRO A 124 -11.79 5.70 15.95
N SER A 125 -10.52 5.98 15.72
CA SER A 125 -10.05 6.91 14.69
C SER A 125 -8.86 6.28 13.98
N ILE A 126 -8.88 6.35 12.65
CA ILE A 126 -7.75 6.00 11.80
C ILE A 126 -7.04 7.30 11.44
N SER A 127 -5.72 7.30 11.59
CA SER A 127 -4.84 8.40 11.21
C SER A 127 -3.71 7.87 10.35
N PHE A 128 -3.21 8.68 9.43
CA PHE A 128 -2.08 8.35 8.57
C PHE A 128 -1.20 9.58 8.42
N CYS A 129 0.12 9.37 8.29
CA CYS A 129 1.10 10.45 8.17
C CYS A 129 1.67 10.50 6.76
N VAL A 130 1.21 11.46 5.95
CA VAL A 130 1.68 11.59 4.57
C VAL A 130 2.40 12.93 4.38
N CYS A 131 3.56 12.89 3.72
CA CYS A 131 4.35 14.10 3.45
C CYS A 131 3.83 14.91 2.25
N ASN A 132 2.96 14.32 1.42
CA ASN A 132 2.33 14.96 0.27
C ASN A 132 0.86 15.27 0.57
N GLU A 133 0.50 16.54 0.66
CA GLU A 133 -0.87 17.00 0.93
C GLU A 133 -1.89 16.55 -0.13
N GLU A 134 -1.46 16.41 -1.40
CA GLU A 134 -2.33 15.98 -2.50
C GLU A 134 -2.93 14.59 -2.24
N VAL A 135 -2.15 13.71 -1.62
CA VAL A 135 -2.60 12.36 -1.26
C VAL A 135 -3.76 12.44 -0.27
N CYS A 136 -3.69 13.31 0.74
CA CYS A 136 -4.76 13.49 1.71
C CYS A 136 -6.07 13.92 1.04
N PHE A 137 -6.01 14.86 0.09
CA PHE A 137 -7.20 15.30 -0.65
C PHE A 137 -7.77 14.18 -1.54
N ARG A 138 -6.92 13.41 -2.23
CA ARG A 138 -7.35 12.33 -3.11
C ARG A 138 -7.93 11.15 -2.33
N ILE A 139 -7.34 10.77 -1.19
CA ILE A 139 -7.92 9.76 -0.29
C ILE A 139 -9.29 10.24 0.22
N GLY A 140 -9.41 11.52 0.58
CA GLY A 140 -10.70 12.11 0.98
C GLY A 140 -11.79 11.91 -0.08
N LYS A 141 -11.46 12.11 -1.36
CA LYS A 141 -12.40 11.87 -2.47
C LYS A 141 -12.78 10.40 -2.66
N LEU A 142 -11.88 9.47 -2.34
CA LEU A 142 -12.17 8.03 -2.43
C LEU A 142 -13.08 7.53 -1.30
N LEU A 143 -13.23 8.31 -0.22
CA LEU A 143 -14.04 7.98 0.96
C LEU A 143 -15.44 8.62 0.96
N THR A 144 -15.76 9.45 -0.04
CA THR A 144 -17.01 10.21 -0.17
C THR A 144 -17.79 9.82 -1.41
#